data_AF-A0A814UMP1-F1
#
_entry.id   AF-A0A814UMP1-F1
#
_cell.length_a   1.000
_cell.length_b   1.000
_cell.length_c   1.000
_cell.angle_alpha   90.00
_cell.angle_beta   90.00
_cell.angle_gamma   90.00
#
_symmetry.space_group_name_H-M   'P 1'
#
loop_
_entity.id
_entity.type
_entity.pdbx_description
1 polymer ?
#
loop_
_entity_poly.entity_id
_entity_poly.type
_entity_poly.pdbx_seq_one_letter_code
_entity_poly.pdbx_strand_id
1 'polypeptide(L)'
;MDELYYAEEFFRIFYEENSRDYNIHDLNKMYNFFSYIYTKQGNYEKAMEYCQKVIDSEKYIEHDRDTLAATYNNMGELYNIKQDFVSAIANFTKAISIDSDNPDLLDVCYNNIGLVAAMQQDYSTALKMFEKAVKIVQLNFPSNHPSLGRLYINIATVYQAQGNMTMGIEMLKKSLEIHNGSRPPTHHDIGIANKILGDALHRNNQVFQSLKYKRRAEEIHLKSFLKPDNHHRPAVRISNYGAILHAEGKHKEALEEYEKALAMELVDHAPNDPSLEPLYYTMGMIHFKEKNFLRALQMLEKAIEIETTTDTNTNNHSLANTYTLMGMIYECQKKHKEAFQFLTKALEIKAQYLPPDHHDIQLYYEMIEVICQKL
;
A
#
# COMPACT_ATOMS: atom_id res chain seq x y z
N MET A 1 -20.80 -2.96 6.75
CA MET A 1 -21.93 -3.14 5.80
C MET A 1 -23.21 -2.52 6.39
N ASP A 2 -23.35 -2.49 7.72
CA ASP A 2 -24.57 -2.03 8.38
C ASP A 2 -24.83 -0.51 8.34
N GLU A 3 -23.79 0.33 8.43
CA GLU A 3 -23.98 1.79 8.53
C GLU A 3 -24.55 2.44 7.26
N LEU A 4 -24.13 2.00 6.06
CA LEU A 4 -24.66 2.55 4.81
C LEU A 4 -26.12 2.17 4.59
N TYR A 5 -26.49 0.95 4.97
CA TYR A 5 -27.87 0.49 4.91
C TYR A 5 -28.76 1.33 5.84
N TYR A 6 -28.32 1.57 7.08
CA TYR A 6 -29.07 2.44 7.99
C TYR A 6 -29.13 3.89 7.51
N ALA A 7 -28.06 4.40 6.89
CA ALA A 7 -28.05 5.75 6.31
C ALA A 7 -29.01 5.87 5.11
N GLU A 8 -29.03 4.88 4.22
CA GLU A 8 -29.97 4.79 3.09
C GLU A 8 -31.42 4.68 3.59
N GLU A 9 -31.65 3.85 4.60
CA GLU A 9 -32.99 3.61 5.14
C GLU A 9 -33.55 4.81 5.90
N PHE A 10 -32.71 5.45 6.72
CA PHE A 10 -33.03 6.73 7.34
C PHE A 10 -33.34 7.77 6.27
N PHE A 11 -32.51 7.86 5.23
CA PHE A 11 -32.73 8.80 4.16
C PHE A 11 -34.07 8.56 3.44
N ARG A 12 -34.41 7.29 3.12
CA ARG A 12 -35.68 6.94 2.49
C ARG A 12 -36.88 7.37 3.34
N ILE A 13 -36.89 7.01 4.61
CA ILE A 13 -38.02 7.29 5.52
C ILE A 13 -38.19 8.80 5.75
N PHE A 14 -37.08 9.53 5.94
CA PHE A 14 -37.15 10.95 6.29
C PHE A 14 -37.30 11.89 5.09
N TYR A 15 -36.78 11.52 3.91
CA TYR A 15 -36.74 12.41 2.75
C TYR A 15 -37.60 11.94 1.57
N GLU A 16 -37.60 10.64 1.23
CA GLU A 16 -38.43 10.14 0.11
C GLU A 16 -39.90 10.03 0.51
N GLU A 17 -40.20 9.54 1.71
CA GLU A 17 -41.58 9.24 2.15
C GLU A 17 -42.32 10.44 2.78
N ASN A 18 -41.60 11.42 3.36
CA ASN A 18 -42.17 12.60 4.02
C ASN A 18 -42.13 13.88 3.14
N SER A 19 -42.20 13.69 1.82
CA SER A 19 -41.84 14.62 0.75
C SER A 19 -42.67 15.92 0.58
N ARG A 20 -43.36 16.42 1.61
CA ARG A 20 -44.19 17.64 1.46
C ARG A 20 -43.42 18.95 1.55
N ASP A 21 -42.24 18.98 2.17
CA ASP A 21 -41.51 20.24 2.44
C ASP A 21 -40.00 20.23 2.09
N TYR A 22 -39.46 19.18 1.48
CA TYR A 22 -38.00 19.10 1.24
C TYR A 22 -37.57 19.60 -0.14
N ASN A 23 -36.42 20.28 -0.14
CA ASN A 23 -35.78 20.81 -1.33
C ASN A 23 -35.23 19.66 -2.19
N ILE A 24 -35.81 19.47 -3.38
CA ILE A 24 -35.39 18.46 -4.37
C ILE A 24 -33.89 18.50 -4.70
N HIS A 25 -33.25 19.67 -4.51
CA HIS A 25 -31.81 19.88 -4.59
C HIS A 25 -31.02 19.00 -3.61
N ASP A 26 -31.41 19.00 -2.34
CA ASP A 26 -30.71 18.25 -1.29
C ASP A 26 -30.92 16.74 -1.47
N LEU A 27 -32.11 16.35 -1.95
CA LEU A 27 -32.42 14.98 -2.32
C LEU A 27 -31.50 14.49 -3.45
N ASN A 28 -31.32 15.29 -4.50
CA ASN A 28 -30.47 14.93 -5.63
C ASN A 28 -28.99 14.82 -5.26
N LYS A 29 -28.49 15.72 -4.40
CA LYS A 29 -27.13 15.61 -3.86
C LYS A 29 -26.92 14.30 -3.12
N MET A 30 -27.91 13.89 -2.33
CA MET A 30 -27.85 12.62 -1.62
C MET A 30 -27.91 11.42 -2.56
N TYR A 31 -28.76 11.44 -3.58
CA TYR A 31 -28.74 10.41 -4.62
C TYR A 31 -27.41 10.34 -5.37
N ASN A 32 -26.85 11.48 -5.77
CA ASN A 32 -25.53 11.53 -6.40
C ASN A 32 -24.47 10.94 -5.47
N PHE A 33 -24.50 11.26 -4.18
CA PHE A 33 -23.61 10.69 -3.16
C PHE A 33 -23.79 9.17 -3.03
N PHE A 34 -25.02 8.66 -2.94
CA PHE A 34 -25.25 7.20 -2.91
C PHE A 34 -24.76 6.53 -4.19
N SER A 35 -24.94 7.14 -5.36
CA SER A 35 -24.39 6.62 -6.62
C SER A 35 -22.87 6.45 -6.55
N TYR A 36 -22.17 7.44 -6.00
CA TYR A 36 -20.72 7.42 -5.84
C TYR A 36 -20.30 6.31 -4.87
N ILE A 37 -20.93 6.21 -3.69
CA ILE A 37 -20.59 5.20 -2.70
C ILE A 37 -20.84 3.78 -3.23
N TYR A 38 -21.99 3.54 -3.85
CA TYR A 38 -22.30 2.23 -4.43
C TYR A 38 -21.36 1.85 -5.57
N THR A 39 -20.92 2.83 -6.37
CA THR A 39 -19.87 2.62 -7.38
C THR A 39 -18.56 2.13 -6.75
N LYS A 40 -18.13 2.74 -5.63
CA LYS A 40 -16.91 2.31 -4.92
C LYS A 40 -17.04 0.95 -4.24
N GLN A 41 -18.25 0.53 -3.88
CA GLN A 41 -18.53 -0.81 -3.35
C GLN A 41 -18.66 -1.89 -4.44
N GLY A 42 -18.67 -1.50 -5.72
CA GLY A 42 -18.88 -2.43 -6.84
C GLY A 42 -20.34 -2.80 -7.09
N ASN A 43 -21.30 -2.18 -6.38
CA ASN A 43 -22.73 -2.37 -6.64
C ASN A 43 -23.20 -1.40 -7.72
N TYR A 44 -22.84 -1.71 -8.97
CA TYR A 44 -23.08 -0.84 -10.12
C TYR A 44 -24.57 -0.72 -10.50
N GLU A 45 -25.40 -1.70 -10.12
CA GLU A 45 -26.84 -1.67 -10.35
C GLU A 45 -27.51 -0.60 -9.48
N LYS A 46 -27.28 -0.64 -8.16
CA LYS A 46 -27.77 0.41 -7.25
C LYS A 46 -27.19 1.78 -7.62
N ALA A 47 -25.91 1.84 -7.98
CA ALA A 47 -25.31 3.11 -8.39
C ALA A 47 -26.04 3.72 -9.60
N MET A 48 -26.39 2.90 -10.59
CA MET A 48 -27.14 3.34 -11.76
C MET A 48 -28.57 3.77 -11.41
N GLU A 49 -29.24 3.05 -10.50
CA GLU A 49 -30.58 3.42 -10.00
C GLU A 49 -30.56 4.83 -9.39
N TYR A 50 -29.58 5.11 -8.51
CA TYR A 50 -29.45 6.42 -7.89
C TYR A 50 -29.11 7.54 -8.89
N CYS A 51 -28.29 7.26 -9.90
CA CYS A 51 -28.09 8.21 -11.00
C CYS A 51 -29.40 8.50 -11.74
N GLN A 52 -30.21 7.48 -12.02
CA GLN A 52 -31.48 7.63 -12.73
C GLN A 52 -32.48 8.47 -11.93
N LYS A 53 -32.53 8.31 -10.60
CA LYS A 53 -33.38 9.14 -9.72
C LYS A 53 -33.10 10.64 -9.85
N VAL A 54 -31.83 11.04 -10.00
CA VAL A 54 -31.46 12.46 -10.23
C VAL A 54 -31.88 12.94 -11.63
N ILE A 55 -31.77 12.09 -12.64
CA ILE A 55 -32.16 12.45 -14.02
C ILE A 55 -33.68 12.55 -14.16
N ASP A 56 -34.43 11.64 -13.54
CA ASP A 56 -35.90 11.67 -13.59
C ASP A 56 -36.47 12.92 -12.90
N SER A 57 -35.71 13.50 -11.97
CA SER A 57 -36.04 14.75 -11.29
C SER A 57 -35.60 16.02 -12.05
N GLU A 58 -34.79 15.89 -13.11
CA GLU A 58 -34.24 17.00 -13.92
C GLU A 58 -35.32 17.97 -14.41
N LYS A 59 -36.47 17.45 -14.86
CA LYS A 59 -37.59 18.24 -15.39
C LYS A 59 -38.29 19.15 -14.37
N TYR A 60 -37.98 18.98 -13.08
CA TYR A 60 -38.56 19.76 -11.99
C TYR A 60 -37.60 20.84 -11.46
N ILE A 61 -36.44 21.00 -12.10
CA ILE A 61 -35.35 21.82 -11.58
C ILE A 61 -34.83 22.76 -12.66
N GLU A 62 -34.91 24.05 -12.40
CA GLU A 62 -34.40 25.07 -13.33
C GLU A 62 -32.93 25.44 -13.03
N HIS A 63 -32.36 25.02 -11.87
CA HIS A 63 -31.10 25.59 -11.33
C HIS A 63 -30.08 24.64 -10.64
N ASP A 64 -30.20 23.30 -10.66
CA ASP A 64 -29.19 22.38 -10.06
C ASP A 64 -28.29 21.73 -11.13
N ARG A 65 -27.55 22.58 -11.85
CA ARG A 65 -26.70 22.14 -12.96
C ARG A 65 -25.51 21.32 -12.48
N ASP A 66 -24.94 21.68 -11.34
CA ASP A 66 -23.74 21.05 -10.77
C ASP A 66 -24.00 19.58 -10.43
N THR A 67 -25.07 19.28 -9.68
CA THR A 67 -25.41 17.90 -9.28
C THR A 67 -25.80 17.05 -10.48
N LEU A 68 -26.52 17.65 -11.44
CA LEU A 68 -26.89 16.98 -12.67
C LEU A 68 -25.66 16.62 -13.51
N ALA A 69 -24.75 17.57 -13.70
CA ALA A 69 -23.52 17.36 -14.45
C ALA A 69 -22.61 16.31 -13.79
N ALA A 70 -22.46 16.37 -12.46
CA ALA A 70 -21.76 15.35 -11.68
C ALA A 70 -22.41 13.96 -11.83
N THR A 71 -23.74 13.89 -11.91
CA THR A 71 -24.46 12.62 -12.11
C THR A 71 -24.20 12.03 -13.49
N TYR A 72 -24.23 12.84 -14.56
CA TYR A 72 -23.84 12.38 -15.89
C TYR A 72 -22.37 11.91 -15.92
N ASN A 73 -21.46 12.57 -15.20
CA ASN A 73 -20.09 12.06 -15.06
C ASN A 73 -20.06 10.69 -14.36
N ASN A 74 -20.80 10.49 -13.27
CA ASN A 74 -20.87 9.20 -12.57
C ASN A 74 -21.46 8.10 -13.47
N MET A 75 -22.49 8.39 -14.26
CA MET A 75 -23.01 7.46 -15.26
C MET A 75 -21.98 7.11 -16.32
N GLY A 76 -21.19 8.09 -16.77
CA GLY A 76 -20.07 7.85 -17.67
C GLY A 76 -19.06 6.85 -17.09
N GLU A 77 -18.71 6.97 -15.81
CA GLU A 77 -17.84 6.01 -15.10
C GLU A 77 -18.49 4.61 -15.06
N LEU A 78 -19.79 4.51 -14.75
CA LEU A 78 -20.52 3.24 -14.72
C LEU A 78 -20.58 2.56 -16.09
N TYR A 79 -20.80 3.31 -17.17
CA TYR A 79 -20.75 2.77 -18.53
C TYR A 79 -19.33 2.34 -18.92
N ASN A 80 -18.31 3.08 -18.51
CA ASN A 80 -16.91 2.70 -18.73
C ASN A 80 -16.56 1.38 -18.04
N ILE A 81 -17.04 1.16 -16.81
CA ILE A 81 -16.87 -0.10 -16.07
C ILE A 81 -17.54 -1.26 -16.82
N LYS A 82 -18.71 -1.02 -17.42
CA LYS A 82 -19.41 -1.98 -18.30
C LYS A 82 -18.78 -2.14 -19.68
N GLN A 83 -17.69 -1.42 -19.98
CA GLN A 83 -17.02 -1.34 -21.29
C GLN A 83 -17.92 -0.83 -22.42
N ASP A 84 -19.03 -0.16 -22.10
CA ASP A 84 -19.81 0.59 -23.07
C ASP A 84 -19.20 1.98 -23.22
N PHE A 85 -18.11 2.03 -23.99
CA PHE A 85 -17.33 3.24 -24.19
C PHE A 85 -18.10 4.35 -24.93
N VAL A 86 -19.06 3.99 -25.78
CA VAL A 86 -19.87 4.96 -26.52
C VAL A 86 -20.78 5.70 -25.56
N SER A 87 -21.51 4.97 -24.71
CA SER A 87 -22.35 5.57 -23.68
C SER A 87 -21.51 6.33 -22.65
N ALA A 88 -20.32 5.82 -22.28
CA ALA A 88 -19.43 6.52 -21.36
C ALA A 88 -19.04 7.92 -21.88
N ILE A 89 -18.53 8.00 -23.10
CA ILE A 89 -18.13 9.27 -23.73
C ILE A 89 -19.33 10.21 -23.90
N ALA A 90 -20.49 9.69 -24.30
CA ALA A 90 -21.71 10.47 -24.43
C ALA A 90 -22.11 11.14 -23.10
N ASN A 91 -22.05 10.39 -22.00
CA ASN A 91 -22.38 10.89 -20.67
C ASN A 91 -21.34 11.91 -20.15
N PHE A 92 -20.03 11.67 -20.32
CA PHE A 92 -19.01 12.68 -19.99
C PHE A 92 -19.17 13.97 -20.80
N THR A 93 -19.50 13.85 -22.09
CA THR A 93 -19.73 15.01 -22.97
C THR A 93 -20.99 15.76 -22.55
N LYS A 94 -22.04 15.04 -22.15
CA LYS A 94 -23.28 15.63 -21.62
C LYS A 94 -23.00 16.41 -20.33
N ALA A 95 -22.22 15.85 -19.40
CA ALA A 95 -21.78 16.56 -18.19
C ALA A 95 -21.09 17.89 -18.52
N ILE A 96 -20.10 17.87 -19.44
CA ILE A 96 -19.41 19.08 -19.92
C ILE A 96 -20.39 20.10 -20.52
N SER A 97 -21.42 19.65 -21.24
CA SER A 97 -22.39 20.57 -21.86
C SER A 97 -23.35 21.22 -20.87
N ILE A 98 -23.60 20.58 -19.72
CA ILE A 98 -24.49 21.10 -18.67
C ILE A 98 -23.78 22.19 -17.87
N ASP A 99 -22.49 21.98 -17.59
CA ASP A 99 -21.69 22.87 -16.77
C ASP A 99 -20.30 23.07 -17.38
N SER A 100 -20.27 23.90 -18.43
CA SER A 100 -19.09 24.11 -19.28
C SER A 100 -18.05 25.06 -18.69
N ASP A 101 -18.37 25.71 -17.57
CA ASP A 101 -17.54 26.77 -16.97
C ASP A 101 -16.96 26.34 -15.62
N ASN A 102 -17.32 25.16 -15.10
CA ASN A 102 -16.86 24.63 -13.82
C ASN A 102 -15.54 23.84 -13.97
N PRO A 103 -14.40 24.38 -13.50
CA PRO A 103 -13.11 23.74 -13.69
C PRO A 103 -12.97 22.38 -12.99
N ASP A 104 -13.64 22.18 -11.84
CA ASP A 104 -13.62 20.93 -11.05
C ASP A 104 -14.34 19.77 -11.77
N LEU A 105 -15.37 20.09 -12.57
CA LEU A 105 -16.05 19.10 -13.38
C LEU A 105 -15.26 18.81 -14.67
N LEU A 106 -14.78 19.87 -15.32
CA LEU A 106 -14.15 19.76 -16.63
C LEU A 106 -12.86 18.93 -16.58
N ASP A 107 -11.98 19.14 -15.59
CA ASP A 107 -10.73 18.36 -15.50
C ASP A 107 -11.01 16.86 -15.31
N VAL A 108 -12.00 16.52 -14.48
CA VAL A 108 -12.45 15.13 -14.26
C VAL A 108 -13.03 14.53 -15.53
N CYS A 109 -13.95 15.23 -16.21
CA CYS A 109 -14.58 14.71 -17.43
C CYS A 109 -13.57 14.49 -18.56
N TYR A 110 -12.67 15.45 -18.80
CA TYR A 110 -11.62 15.30 -19.81
C TYR A 110 -10.64 14.19 -19.44
N ASN A 111 -10.28 14.05 -18.15
CA ASN A 111 -9.50 12.91 -17.68
C ASN A 111 -10.20 11.57 -17.99
N ASN A 112 -11.51 11.47 -17.73
CA ASN A 112 -12.26 10.24 -17.92
C ASN A 112 -12.40 9.88 -19.41
N ILE A 113 -12.66 10.85 -20.28
CA ILE A 113 -12.65 10.64 -21.73
C ILE A 113 -11.25 10.19 -22.19
N GLY A 114 -10.18 10.78 -21.64
CA GLY A 114 -8.81 10.37 -21.92
C GLY A 114 -8.52 8.92 -21.51
N LEU A 115 -9.03 8.48 -20.37
CA LEU A 115 -8.93 7.09 -19.91
C LEU A 115 -9.67 6.12 -20.84
N VAL A 116 -10.89 6.45 -21.25
CA VAL A 116 -11.65 5.63 -22.22
C VAL A 116 -10.89 5.50 -23.53
N ALA A 117 -10.37 6.61 -24.07
CA ALA A 117 -9.57 6.60 -25.29
C ALA A 117 -8.30 5.74 -25.14
N ALA A 118 -7.62 5.81 -24.00
CA ALA A 118 -6.45 4.97 -23.71
C ALA A 118 -6.80 3.47 -23.64
N MET A 119 -7.96 3.11 -23.07
CA MET A 119 -8.45 1.72 -23.05
C MET A 119 -8.76 1.19 -24.46
N GLN A 120 -9.21 2.07 -25.35
CA GLN A 120 -9.42 1.78 -26.77
C GLN A 120 -8.12 1.81 -27.61
N GLN A 121 -6.97 2.05 -26.97
CA GLN A 121 -5.67 2.24 -27.63
C GLN A 121 -5.60 3.45 -28.58
N ASP A 122 -6.57 4.37 -28.52
CA ASP A 122 -6.44 5.69 -29.15
C ASP A 122 -5.63 6.63 -28.26
N TYR A 123 -4.32 6.36 -28.24
CA TYR A 123 -3.35 7.12 -27.45
C TYR A 123 -3.28 8.59 -27.87
N SER A 124 -3.61 8.91 -29.12
CA SER A 124 -3.60 10.28 -29.63
C SER A 124 -4.70 11.12 -29.00
N THR A 125 -5.93 10.59 -28.97
CA THR A 125 -7.06 11.24 -28.31
C THR A 125 -6.86 11.26 -26.79
N ALA A 126 -6.33 10.18 -26.21
CA ALA A 126 -6.04 10.11 -24.78
C ALA A 126 -5.13 11.24 -24.32
N LEU A 127 -3.96 11.42 -24.95
CA LEU A 127 -3.03 12.49 -24.64
C LEU A 127 -3.68 13.87 -24.80
N LYS A 128 -4.41 14.09 -25.91
CA LYS A 128 -5.10 15.37 -26.16
C LYS A 128 -6.11 15.70 -25.05
N MET A 129 -6.84 14.72 -24.54
CA MET A 129 -7.81 14.93 -23.47
C MET A 129 -7.12 15.16 -22.11
N PHE A 130 -6.07 14.40 -21.79
CA PHE A 130 -5.29 14.63 -20.58
C PHE A 130 -4.61 16.01 -20.59
N GLU A 131 -4.07 16.46 -21.72
CA GLU A 131 -3.47 17.80 -21.87
C GLU A 131 -4.50 18.92 -21.66
N LYS A 132 -5.73 18.74 -22.14
CA LYS A 132 -6.84 19.67 -21.85
C LYS A 132 -7.11 19.74 -20.35
N ALA A 133 -7.22 18.60 -19.68
CA ALA A 133 -7.41 18.54 -18.24
C ALA A 133 -6.24 19.18 -17.48
N VAL A 134 -4.99 18.92 -17.86
CA VAL A 134 -3.80 19.56 -17.28
C VAL A 134 -3.89 21.08 -17.41
N LYS A 135 -4.26 21.59 -18.59
CA LYS A 135 -4.40 23.03 -18.83
C LYS A 135 -5.50 23.66 -17.96
N ILE A 136 -6.64 22.99 -17.81
CA ILE A 136 -7.73 23.43 -16.91
C ILE A 136 -7.20 23.52 -15.47
N VAL A 137 -6.51 22.48 -15.00
CA VAL A 137 -6.00 22.46 -13.63
C VAL A 137 -4.95 23.56 -13.40
N GLN A 138 -4.02 23.75 -14.35
CA GLN A 138 -2.98 24.78 -14.27
C GLN A 138 -3.53 26.21 -14.27
N LEU A 139 -4.65 26.46 -14.95
CA LEU A 139 -5.24 27.80 -15.05
C LEU A 139 -6.10 28.17 -13.84
N ASN A 140 -6.72 27.18 -13.18
CA ASN A 140 -7.75 27.43 -12.17
C ASN A 140 -7.35 27.03 -10.74
N PHE A 141 -6.26 26.26 -10.56
CA PHE A 141 -5.87 25.72 -9.26
C PHE A 141 -4.39 25.97 -8.94
N PRO A 142 -3.96 25.84 -7.67
CA PRO A 142 -2.55 25.94 -7.29
C PRO A 142 -1.66 24.97 -8.08
N SER A 143 -0.40 25.35 -8.28
CA SER A 143 0.56 24.57 -9.09
C SER A 143 0.85 23.16 -8.53
N ASN A 144 0.58 22.91 -7.25
CA ASN A 144 0.67 21.60 -6.61
C ASN A 144 -0.69 20.88 -6.52
N HIS A 145 -1.71 21.27 -7.29
CA HIS A 145 -3.03 20.66 -7.17
C HIS A 145 -2.98 19.13 -7.38
N PRO A 146 -3.56 18.34 -6.46
CA PRO A 146 -3.62 16.89 -6.54
C PRO A 146 -3.98 16.25 -7.88
N SER A 147 -4.88 16.87 -8.67
CA SER A 147 -5.28 16.36 -9.99
C SER A 147 -4.13 16.31 -10.98
N LEU A 148 -3.16 17.24 -10.92
CA LEU A 148 -1.99 17.22 -11.81
C LEU A 148 -1.17 15.94 -11.63
N GLY A 149 -1.01 15.49 -10.38
CA GLY A 149 -0.27 14.26 -10.08
C GLY A 149 -0.92 13.03 -10.73
N ARG A 150 -2.26 12.93 -10.67
CA ARG A 150 -3.04 11.86 -11.30
C ARG A 150 -2.96 11.93 -12.83
N LEU A 151 -3.13 13.13 -13.40
CA LEU A 151 -3.05 13.37 -14.84
C LEU A 151 -1.68 12.97 -15.41
N TYR A 152 -0.59 13.33 -14.74
CA TYR A 152 0.75 12.95 -15.17
C TYR A 152 1.00 11.43 -15.10
N ILE A 153 0.39 10.71 -14.15
CA ILE A 153 0.42 9.23 -14.15
C ILE A 153 -0.27 8.69 -15.41
N ASN A 154 -1.45 9.20 -15.74
CA ASN A 154 -2.21 8.74 -16.91
C ASN A 154 -1.46 9.02 -18.22
N ILE A 155 -0.90 10.22 -18.37
CA ILE A 155 -0.05 10.59 -19.50
C ILE A 155 1.18 9.67 -19.57
N ALA A 156 1.81 9.38 -18.43
CA ALA A 156 2.94 8.46 -18.38
C ALA A 156 2.59 7.05 -18.86
N THR A 157 1.43 6.53 -18.43
CA THR A 157 0.94 5.22 -18.85
C THR A 157 0.74 5.16 -20.37
N VAL A 158 0.20 6.23 -20.97
CA VAL A 158 0.06 6.31 -22.44
C VAL A 158 1.43 6.33 -23.13
N TYR A 159 2.38 7.13 -22.65
CA TYR A 159 3.74 7.13 -23.23
C TYR A 159 4.42 5.77 -23.11
N GLN A 160 4.25 5.07 -21.98
CA GLN A 160 4.79 3.72 -21.79
C GLN A 160 4.16 2.72 -22.77
N ALA A 161 2.84 2.80 -22.99
CA ALA A 161 2.14 1.94 -23.94
C ALA A 161 2.60 2.18 -25.39
N GLN A 162 2.98 3.41 -25.72
CA GLN A 162 3.60 3.77 -27.00
C GLN A 162 5.09 3.41 -27.09
N GLY A 163 5.69 2.80 -26.05
CA GLY A 163 7.11 2.47 -25.98
C GLY A 163 8.03 3.65 -25.69
N ASN A 164 7.50 4.85 -25.45
CA ASN A 164 8.27 6.03 -25.10
C ASN A 164 8.58 6.07 -23.59
N MET A 165 9.53 5.24 -23.20
CA MET A 165 9.85 5.03 -21.79
C MET A 165 10.41 6.26 -21.09
N THR A 166 11.23 7.04 -21.80
CA THR A 166 11.86 8.26 -21.28
C THR A 166 10.80 9.31 -20.92
N MET A 167 9.85 9.58 -21.82
CA MET A 167 8.76 10.52 -21.55
C MET A 167 7.85 10.01 -20.43
N GLY A 168 7.56 8.70 -20.39
CA GLY A 168 6.80 8.10 -19.30
C GLY A 168 7.46 8.30 -17.93
N ILE A 169 8.77 8.09 -17.83
CA ILE A 169 9.53 8.33 -16.60
C ILE A 169 9.53 9.82 -16.21
N GLU A 170 9.66 10.73 -17.17
CA GLU A 170 9.60 12.17 -16.91
C GLU A 170 8.24 12.57 -16.30
N MET A 171 7.14 12.10 -16.89
CA MET A 171 5.80 12.39 -16.38
C MET A 171 5.58 11.79 -14.98
N LEU A 172 6.07 10.58 -14.71
CA LEU A 172 6.00 9.99 -13.36
C LEU A 172 6.80 10.78 -12.32
N LYS A 173 7.94 11.37 -12.71
CA LYS A 173 8.69 12.27 -11.82
C LYS A 173 7.90 13.54 -11.51
N LYS A 174 7.28 14.17 -12.51
CA LYS A 174 6.38 15.33 -12.31
C LYS A 174 5.19 14.97 -11.40
N SER A 175 4.59 13.80 -11.61
CA SER A 175 3.52 13.30 -10.74
C SER A 175 3.98 13.20 -9.27
N LEU A 176 5.14 12.58 -9.05
CA LEU A 176 5.69 12.41 -7.71
C LEU A 176 6.03 13.73 -7.03
N GLU A 177 6.53 14.72 -7.78
CA GLU A 177 6.77 16.08 -7.30
C GLU A 177 5.48 16.75 -6.82
N ILE A 178 4.41 16.70 -7.63
CA ILE A 178 3.09 17.22 -7.25
C ILE A 178 2.56 16.53 -5.98
N HIS A 179 2.62 15.21 -5.92
CA HIS A 179 2.11 14.47 -4.78
C HIS A 179 2.90 14.75 -3.49
N ASN A 180 4.23 14.86 -3.57
CA ASN A 180 5.06 15.25 -2.42
C ASN A 180 4.81 16.68 -1.95
N GLY A 181 4.49 17.60 -2.87
CA GLY A 181 4.21 19.00 -2.56
C GLY A 181 2.79 19.29 -2.07
N SER A 182 1.88 18.31 -2.15
CA SER A 182 0.44 18.51 -1.88
C SER A 182 -0.15 17.61 -0.80
N ARG A 183 0.58 16.58 -0.35
CA ARG A 183 0.06 15.56 0.55
C ARG A 183 1.08 15.19 1.64
N PRO A 184 0.62 14.60 2.76
CA PRO A 184 1.51 14.02 3.74
C PRO A 184 2.45 12.97 3.12
N PRO A 185 3.71 12.83 3.59
CA PRO A 185 4.70 11.93 2.99
C PRO A 185 4.32 10.44 2.95
N THR A 186 3.30 10.03 3.70
CA THR A 186 2.76 8.67 3.79
C THR A 186 1.45 8.47 3.03
N HIS A 187 1.03 9.46 2.25
CA HIS A 187 -0.20 9.36 1.48
C HIS A 187 -0.11 8.27 0.41
N HIS A 188 -1.19 7.50 0.25
CA HIS A 188 -1.26 6.35 -0.66
C HIS A 188 -0.84 6.67 -2.10
N ASP A 189 -1.32 7.79 -2.67
CA ASP A 189 -0.93 8.26 -4.01
C ASP A 189 0.58 8.40 -4.21
N ILE A 190 1.34 8.82 -3.18
CA ILE A 190 2.81 8.89 -3.25
C ILE A 190 3.38 7.47 -3.38
N GLY A 191 2.82 6.50 -2.65
CA GLY A 191 3.19 5.09 -2.74
C GLY A 191 2.91 4.51 -4.13
N ILE A 192 1.74 4.78 -4.70
CA ILE A 192 1.39 4.38 -6.08
C ILE A 192 2.39 4.99 -7.08
N ALA A 193 2.63 6.30 -7.01
CA ALA A 193 3.54 6.98 -7.94
C ALA A 193 4.97 6.41 -7.86
N ASN A 194 5.48 6.14 -6.65
CA ASN A 194 6.77 5.49 -6.44
C ASN A 194 6.82 4.08 -7.06
N LYS A 195 5.76 3.27 -6.89
CA LYS A 195 5.68 1.93 -7.46
C LYS A 195 5.75 1.98 -8.99
N ILE A 196 4.88 2.79 -9.60
CA ILE A 196 4.81 2.91 -11.06
C ILE A 196 6.13 3.44 -11.63
N LEU A 197 6.75 4.43 -10.98
CA LEU A 197 8.07 4.94 -11.36
C LEU A 197 9.16 3.88 -11.20
N GLY A 198 9.14 3.10 -10.12
CA GLY A 198 10.07 1.99 -9.93
C GLY A 198 9.97 0.93 -11.04
N ASP A 199 8.76 0.50 -11.37
CA ASP A 199 8.50 -0.44 -12.47
C ASP A 199 8.92 0.15 -13.83
N ALA A 200 8.70 1.45 -14.02
CA ALA A 200 9.15 2.16 -15.21
C ALA A 200 10.67 2.13 -15.35
N LEU A 201 11.39 2.52 -14.30
CA LEU A 201 12.84 2.53 -14.29
C LEU A 201 13.42 1.13 -14.50
N HIS A 202 12.77 0.09 -13.95
CA HIS A 202 13.19 -1.30 -14.15
C HIS A 202 13.14 -1.70 -15.62
N ARG A 203 11.99 -1.45 -16.28
CA ARG A 203 11.82 -1.71 -17.72
C ARG A 203 12.77 -0.89 -18.60
N ASN A 204 13.25 0.25 -18.10
CA ASN A 204 14.26 1.09 -18.76
C ASN A 204 15.71 0.73 -18.40
N ASN A 205 15.97 -0.46 -17.83
CA ASN A 205 17.29 -0.93 -17.37
C ASN A 205 17.97 -0.05 -16.29
N GLN A 206 17.22 0.80 -15.60
CA GLN A 206 17.71 1.65 -14.51
C GLN A 206 17.48 0.98 -13.14
N VAL A 207 18.07 -0.21 -12.97
CA VAL A 207 17.80 -1.14 -11.85
C VAL A 207 18.03 -0.51 -10.47
N PHE A 208 19.14 0.20 -10.27
CA PHE A 208 19.44 0.84 -8.98
C PHE A 208 18.42 1.92 -8.61
N GLN A 209 17.98 2.74 -9.57
CA GLN A 209 16.95 3.75 -9.33
C GLN A 209 15.60 3.08 -9.05
N SER A 210 15.25 2.04 -9.83
CA SER A 210 14.05 1.23 -9.59
C SER A 210 13.96 0.74 -8.15
N LEU A 211 15.03 0.13 -7.64
CA LEU A 211 15.07 -0.40 -6.26
C LEU A 211 14.85 0.68 -5.20
N LYS A 212 15.31 1.92 -5.45
CA LYS A 212 15.07 3.05 -4.54
C LYS A 212 13.58 3.39 -4.47
N TYR A 213 12.93 3.55 -5.62
CA TYR A 213 11.51 3.93 -5.68
C TYR A 213 10.59 2.78 -5.23
N LYS A 214 10.90 1.53 -5.55
CA LYS A 214 10.15 0.36 -5.07
C LYS A 214 10.18 0.25 -3.54
N ARG A 215 11.36 0.41 -2.92
CA ARG A 215 11.48 0.44 -1.45
C ARG A 215 10.67 1.56 -0.82
N ARG A 216 10.70 2.76 -1.42
CA ARG A 216 9.89 3.89 -0.93
C ARG A 216 8.38 3.61 -1.04
N ALA A 217 7.93 2.96 -2.12
CA ALA A 217 6.53 2.57 -2.26
C ALA A 217 6.09 1.59 -1.17
N GLU A 218 6.92 0.59 -0.88
CA GLU A 218 6.68 -0.41 0.17
C GLU A 218 6.66 0.22 1.57
N GLU A 219 7.59 1.14 1.86
CA GLU A 219 7.62 1.91 3.10
C GLU A 219 6.31 2.70 3.30
N ILE A 220 5.86 3.41 2.26
CA ILE A 220 4.60 4.18 2.31
C ILE A 220 3.41 3.25 2.47
N HIS A 221 3.38 2.14 1.74
CA HIS A 221 2.33 1.14 1.85
C HIS A 221 2.20 0.66 3.30
N LEU A 222 3.30 0.20 3.90
CA LEU A 222 3.35 -0.24 5.30
C LEU A 222 2.94 0.86 6.29
N LYS A 223 3.43 2.09 6.11
CA LYS A 223 3.04 3.23 6.95
C LYS A 223 1.57 3.62 6.83
N SER A 224 0.98 3.50 5.64
CA SER A 224 -0.43 3.80 5.41
C SER A 224 -1.36 2.82 6.14
N PHE A 225 -0.89 1.59 6.38
CA PHE A 225 -1.61 0.64 7.23
C PHE A 225 -1.46 0.91 8.72
N LEU A 226 -0.62 1.83 9.20
CA LEU A 226 -0.52 2.12 10.64
C LEU A 226 -1.70 2.98 11.18
N LYS A 227 -2.71 3.30 10.34
CA LYS A 227 -3.92 3.99 10.80
C LYS A 227 -4.79 3.06 11.67
N PRO A 228 -5.41 3.57 12.76
CA PRO A 228 -6.16 2.76 13.74
C PRO A 228 -7.32 1.93 13.15
N ASP A 229 -7.88 2.34 12.01
CA ASP A 229 -9.19 1.85 11.55
C ASP A 229 -9.16 0.62 10.62
N ASN A 230 -7.99 0.02 10.36
CA ASN A 230 -7.89 -1.19 9.54
C ASN A 230 -7.68 -2.44 10.41
N HIS A 231 -8.65 -3.37 10.35
CA HIS A 231 -8.79 -4.63 11.09
C HIS A 231 -7.70 -5.72 10.83
N HIS A 232 -6.43 -5.35 10.66
CA HIS A 232 -5.32 -6.30 10.53
C HIS A 232 -4.20 -6.00 11.55
N ARG A 233 -3.57 -7.05 12.08
CA ARG A 233 -2.69 -7.04 13.27
C ARG A 233 -1.72 -5.83 13.34
N PRO A 234 -1.92 -4.87 14.26
CA PRO A 234 -1.06 -3.69 14.44
C PRO A 234 0.43 -4.00 14.59
N ALA A 235 0.77 -5.03 15.35
CA ALA A 235 2.16 -5.32 15.66
C ALA A 235 2.97 -5.87 14.47
N VAL A 236 2.38 -6.72 13.63
CA VAL A 236 3.02 -7.18 12.37
C VAL A 236 3.39 -6.01 11.45
N ARG A 237 2.60 -4.93 11.48
CA ARG A 237 2.88 -3.74 10.66
C ARG A 237 4.07 -2.95 11.21
N ILE A 238 4.12 -2.77 12.53
CA ILE A 238 5.21 -2.09 13.21
C ILE A 238 6.51 -2.88 13.06
N SER A 239 6.46 -4.21 13.16
CA SER A 239 7.65 -5.06 12.97
C SER A 239 8.21 -4.97 11.56
N ASN A 240 7.34 -4.95 10.54
CA ASN A 240 7.77 -4.73 9.14
C ASN A 240 8.41 -3.35 8.93
N TYR A 241 7.93 -2.31 9.63
CA TYR A 241 8.56 -1.00 9.59
C TYR A 241 9.95 -1.01 10.26
N GLY A 242 10.08 -1.71 11.39
CA GLY A 242 11.38 -1.98 12.02
C GLY A 242 12.37 -2.66 11.06
N ALA A 243 11.91 -3.61 10.22
CA ALA A 243 12.76 -4.29 9.24
C ALA A 243 13.31 -3.33 8.17
N ILE A 244 12.51 -2.37 7.73
CA ILE A 244 12.94 -1.32 6.79
C ILE A 244 13.99 -0.43 7.44
N LEU A 245 13.75 0.06 8.65
CA LEU A 245 14.71 0.88 9.38
C LEU A 245 16.03 0.13 9.57
N HIS A 246 15.97 -1.17 9.85
CA HIS A 246 17.16 -2.01 9.93
C HIS A 246 17.92 -2.07 8.59
N ALA A 247 17.22 -2.28 7.48
CA ALA A 247 17.80 -2.31 6.14
C ALA A 247 18.41 -0.95 5.71
N GLU A 248 17.91 0.16 6.26
CA GLU A 248 18.48 1.50 6.10
C GLU A 248 19.69 1.80 7.01
N GLY A 249 20.05 0.86 7.89
CA GLY A 249 21.12 1.06 8.87
C GLY A 249 20.69 1.84 10.11
N LYS A 250 19.42 2.20 10.24
CA LYS A 250 18.84 2.91 11.39
C LYS A 250 18.48 1.93 12.51
N HIS A 251 19.50 1.28 13.06
CA HIS A 251 19.34 0.16 13.99
C HIS A 251 18.62 0.54 15.30
N LYS A 252 18.86 1.74 15.84
CA LYS A 252 18.16 2.21 17.05
C LYS A 252 16.67 2.43 16.84
N GLU A 253 16.30 3.13 15.76
CA GLU A 253 14.88 3.34 15.40
C GLU A 253 14.19 2.01 15.10
N ALA A 254 14.89 1.08 14.45
CA ALA A 254 14.38 -0.27 14.22
C ALA A 254 14.04 -1.00 15.54
N LEU A 255 14.93 -0.95 16.52
CA LEU A 255 14.71 -1.55 17.84
C LEU A 255 13.51 -0.94 18.57
N GLU A 256 13.35 0.39 18.53
CA GLU A 256 12.19 1.07 19.14
C GLU A 256 10.87 0.59 18.53
N GLU A 257 10.82 0.37 17.21
CA GLU A 257 9.64 -0.16 16.54
C GLU A 257 9.41 -1.63 16.89
N TYR A 258 10.45 -2.47 16.90
CA TYR A 258 10.29 -3.86 17.34
C TYR A 258 9.82 -3.98 18.78
N GLU A 259 10.28 -3.12 19.70
CA GLU A 259 9.81 -3.06 21.08
C GLU A 259 8.32 -2.67 21.15
N LYS A 260 7.86 -1.73 20.33
CA LYS A 260 6.44 -1.38 20.22
C LYS A 260 5.60 -2.54 19.68
N ALA A 261 6.09 -3.21 18.63
CA ALA A 261 5.42 -4.37 18.06
C ALA A 261 5.28 -5.49 19.10
N LEU A 262 6.36 -5.77 19.83
CA LEU A 262 6.39 -6.76 20.90
C LEU A 262 5.42 -6.41 22.02
N ALA A 263 5.40 -5.14 22.47
CA ALA A 263 4.49 -4.69 23.51
C ALA A 263 3.02 -4.87 23.11
N MET A 264 2.69 -4.70 21.83
CA MET A 264 1.34 -4.92 21.31
C MET A 264 0.96 -6.40 21.21
N GLU A 265 1.83 -7.25 20.66
CA GLU A 265 1.54 -8.70 20.62
C GLU A 265 1.36 -9.27 22.04
N LEU A 266 2.14 -8.81 23.02
CA LEU A 266 2.01 -9.24 24.43
C LEU A 266 0.70 -8.82 25.11
N VAL A 267 -0.12 -7.94 24.50
CA VAL A 267 -1.47 -7.63 24.98
C VAL A 267 -2.45 -8.73 24.58
N ASP A 268 -2.33 -9.23 23.35
CA ASP A 268 -3.29 -10.15 22.73
C ASP A 268 -2.85 -11.62 22.83
N HIS A 269 -1.56 -11.87 23.08
CA HIS A 269 -0.94 -13.18 23.04
C HIS A 269 -0.19 -13.52 24.33
N ALA A 270 -0.12 -14.82 24.65
CA ALA A 270 0.68 -15.30 25.77
C ALA A 270 2.18 -14.99 25.53
N PRO A 271 2.98 -14.80 26.59
CA PRO A 271 4.42 -14.49 26.46
C PRO A 271 5.24 -15.52 25.66
N ASN A 272 4.71 -16.74 25.49
CA ASN A 272 5.35 -17.84 24.77
C ASN A 272 4.65 -18.13 23.42
N ASP A 273 3.89 -17.19 22.87
CA ASP A 273 3.23 -17.37 21.58
C ASP A 273 4.28 -17.51 20.45
N PRO A 274 4.16 -18.52 19.56
CA PRO A 274 5.04 -18.68 18.40
C PRO A 274 5.21 -17.40 17.56
N SER A 275 4.22 -16.51 17.51
CA SER A 275 4.28 -15.26 16.75
C SER A 275 5.39 -14.30 17.22
N LEU A 276 5.86 -14.46 18.47
CA LEU A 276 6.84 -13.60 19.10
C LEU A 276 8.29 -13.98 18.79
N GLU A 277 8.54 -15.22 18.35
CA GLU A 277 9.90 -15.72 18.06
C GLU A 277 10.63 -14.83 17.03
N PRO A 278 10.04 -14.49 15.86
CA PRO A 278 10.74 -13.70 14.86
C PRO A 278 11.13 -12.30 15.35
N LEU A 279 10.34 -11.72 16.26
CA LEU A 279 10.62 -10.42 16.88
C LEU A 279 11.85 -10.51 17.77
N TYR A 280 11.88 -11.50 18.69
CA TYR A 280 13.01 -11.71 19.59
C TYR A 280 14.29 -12.07 18.83
N TYR A 281 14.22 -12.98 17.86
CA TYR A 281 15.36 -13.36 17.03
C TYR A 281 15.94 -12.15 16.30
N THR A 282 15.08 -11.34 15.66
CA THR A 282 15.52 -10.16 14.91
C THR A 282 16.13 -9.10 15.82
N MET A 283 15.54 -8.82 16.99
CA MET A 283 16.15 -7.91 17.98
C MET A 283 17.51 -8.42 18.46
N GLY A 284 17.64 -9.74 18.68
CA GLY A 284 18.90 -10.40 19.02
C GLY A 284 19.99 -10.19 17.95
N MET A 285 19.65 -10.38 16.68
CA MET A 285 20.55 -10.12 15.55
C MET A 285 21.01 -8.66 15.48
N ILE A 286 20.09 -7.71 15.68
CA ILE A 286 20.41 -6.27 15.61
C ILE A 286 21.36 -5.90 16.74
N HIS A 287 21.08 -6.35 17.97
CA HIS A 287 21.98 -6.13 19.10
C HIS A 287 23.35 -6.79 18.91
N PHE A 288 23.42 -7.97 18.27
CA PHE A 288 24.70 -8.58 17.94
C PHE A 288 25.52 -7.71 16.98
N LYS A 289 24.89 -7.18 15.91
CA LYS A 289 25.56 -6.24 14.98
C LYS A 289 26.06 -4.98 15.67
N GLU A 290 25.31 -4.47 16.65
CA GLU A 290 25.72 -3.33 17.48
C GLU A 290 26.77 -3.68 18.55
N LYS A 291 27.21 -4.95 18.64
CA LYS A 291 28.10 -5.49 19.68
C LYS A 291 27.52 -5.40 21.11
N ASN A 292 26.21 -5.24 21.23
CA ASN A 292 25.46 -5.29 22.48
C ASN A 292 25.19 -6.75 22.88
N PHE A 293 26.25 -7.52 23.14
CA PHE A 293 26.17 -8.97 23.31
C PHE A 293 25.24 -9.42 24.44
N LEU A 294 25.17 -8.67 25.55
CA LEU A 294 24.28 -9.00 26.66
C LEU A 294 22.81 -8.97 26.25
N ARG A 295 22.37 -7.89 25.60
CA ARG A 295 21.00 -7.78 25.10
C ARG A 295 20.71 -8.75 23.97
N ALA A 296 21.69 -9.00 23.11
CA ALA A 296 21.57 -10.00 22.06
C ALA A 296 21.24 -11.38 22.64
N LEU A 297 22.01 -11.84 23.63
CA LEU A 297 21.77 -13.11 24.31
C LEU A 297 20.40 -13.14 25.01
N GLN A 298 20.02 -12.06 25.72
CA GLN A 298 18.71 -11.98 26.38
C GLN A 298 17.52 -12.15 25.42
N MET A 299 17.61 -11.58 24.20
CA MET A 299 16.56 -11.73 23.20
C MET A 299 16.56 -13.14 22.61
N LEU A 300 17.73 -13.71 22.33
CA LEU A 300 17.85 -15.07 21.78
C LEU A 300 17.42 -16.15 22.78
N GLU A 301 17.64 -15.94 24.08
CA GLU A 301 17.14 -16.83 25.14
C GLU A 301 15.60 -16.89 25.13
N LYS A 302 14.92 -15.75 24.92
CA LYS A 302 13.47 -15.71 24.77
C LYS A 302 12.98 -16.39 23.49
N ALA A 303 13.71 -16.22 22.38
CA ALA A 303 13.40 -16.93 21.14
C ALA A 303 13.50 -18.46 21.35
N ILE A 304 14.55 -18.94 22.01
CA ILE A 304 14.72 -20.37 22.34
C ILE A 304 13.60 -20.88 23.24
N GLU A 305 13.18 -20.11 24.24
CA GLU A 305 12.07 -20.50 25.12
C GLU A 305 10.80 -20.78 24.31
N ILE A 306 10.49 -19.93 23.32
CA ILE A 306 9.34 -20.12 22.43
C ILE A 306 9.57 -21.33 21.50
N GLU A 307 10.73 -21.40 20.86
CA GLU A 307 11.09 -22.47 19.92
C GLU A 307 11.07 -23.87 20.57
N THR A 308 11.40 -23.97 21.86
CA THR A 308 11.47 -25.24 22.60
C THR A 308 10.16 -25.63 23.29
N THR A 309 9.22 -24.71 23.46
CA THR A 309 7.91 -24.98 24.08
C THR A 309 6.79 -25.25 23.07
N THR A 310 7.05 -25.03 21.79
CA THR A 310 6.06 -25.14 20.71
C THR A 310 6.32 -26.40 19.87
N ASP A 311 5.36 -27.34 19.92
CA ASP A 311 5.50 -28.74 19.45
C ASP A 311 5.40 -28.91 17.91
N THR A 312 5.87 -27.91 17.15
CA THR A 312 5.82 -27.93 15.68
C THR A 312 7.19 -28.32 15.10
N ASN A 313 7.23 -29.40 14.31
CA ASN A 313 8.41 -29.85 13.56
C ASN A 313 9.06 -28.76 12.67
N THR A 314 8.36 -27.64 12.42
CA THR A 314 8.85 -26.47 11.67
C THR A 314 9.89 -25.64 12.43
N ASN A 315 9.95 -25.74 13.76
CA ASN A 315 10.78 -24.88 14.61
C ASN A 315 12.23 -25.34 14.75
N ASN A 316 12.56 -26.55 14.30
CA ASN A 316 13.92 -27.07 14.33
C ASN A 316 14.90 -26.22 13.49
N HIS A 317 14.44 -25.60 12.40
CA HIS A 317 15.31 -24.73 11.62
C HIS A 317 15.57 -23.38 12.31
N SER A 318 14.55 -22.74 12.88
CA SER A 318 14.73 -21.48 13.63
C SER A 318 15.63 -21.69 14.84
N LEU A 319 15.40 -22.76 15.61
CA LEU A 319 16.21 -23.11 16.77
C LEU A 319 17.68 -23.32 16.43
N ALA A 320 17.98 -23.99 15.30
CA ALA A 320 19.35 -24.13 14.82
C ALA A 320 20.00 -22.77 14.49
N ASN A 321 19.26 -21.86 13.87
CA ASN A 321 19.75 -20.50 13.57
C ASN A 321 20.00 -19.70 14.85
N THR A 322 19.10 -19.80 15.83
CA THR A 322 19.21 -19.12 17.13
C THR A 322 20.43 -19.61 17.90
N TYR A 323 20.66 -20.93 17.97
CA TYR A 323 21.89 -21.50 18.55
C TYR A 323 23.15 -21.11 17.79
N THR A 324 23.09 -21.03 16.46
CA THR A 324 24.23 -20.59 15.65
C THR A 324 24.65 -19.16 16.00
N LEU A 325 23.66 -18.27 16.12
CA LEU A 325 23.91 -16.88 16.47
C LEU A 325 24.47 -16.74 17.90
N MET A 326 23.95 -17.50 18.87
CA MET A 326 24.54 -17.54 20.21
C MET A 326 25.99 -18.05 20.19
N GLY A 327 26.27 -19.11 19.43
CA GLY A 327 27.63 -19.63 19.26
C GLY A 327 28.60 -18.58 18.70
N MET A 328 28.17 -17.82 17.68
CA MET A 328 28.92 -16.71 17.12
C MET A 328 29.15 -15.57 18.13
N ILE A 329 28.13 -15.23 18.95
CA ILE A 329 28.25 -14.23 20.02
C ILE A 329 29.29 -14.67 21.04
N TYR A 330 29.24 -15.90 21.53
CA TYR A 330 30.20 -16.42 22.50
C TYR A 330 31.63 -16.49 21.93
N GLU A 331 31.78 -16.83 20.66
CA GLU A 331 33.08 -16.82 20.00
C GLU A 331 33.66 -15.40 19.90
N CYS A 332 32.83 -14.41 19.57
CA CYS A 332 33.21 -12.99 19.61
C CYS A 332 33.61 -12.52 21.03
N GLN A 333 33.06 -13.14 22.07
CA GLN A 333 33.44 -12.92 23.47
C GLN A 333 34.66 -13.73 23.93
N LYS A 334 35.26 -14.56 23.06
CA LYS A 334 36.33 -15.53 23.40
C LYS A 334 35.93 -16.57 24.45
N LYS A 335 34.63 -16.82 24.56
CA LYS A 335 34.05 -17.87 25.42
C LYS A 335 33.93 -19.15 24.60
N HIS A 336 35.08 -19.74 24.29
CA HIS A 336 35.21 -20.84 23.33
C HIS A 336 34.44 -22.09 23.76
N LYS A 337 34.33 -22.36 25.06
CA LYS A 337 33.59 -23.53 25.58
C LYS A 337 32.09 -23.40 25.31
N GLU A 338 31.54 -22.24 25.59
CA GLU A 338 30.14 -21.93 25.34
C GLU A 338 29.85 -21.87 23.84
N ALA A 339 30.75 -21.26 23.05
CA ALA A 339 30.63 -21.23 21.60
C ALA A 339 30.57 -22.64 20.99
N PHE A 340 31.47 -23.53 21.44
CA PHE A 340 31.47 -24.94 21.04
C PHE A 340 30.16 -25.64 21.38
N GLN A 341 29.64 -25.45 22.60
CA GLN A 341 28.38 -26.07 23.03
C GLN A 341 27.20 -25.66 22.14
N PHE A 342 27.04 -24.36 21.87
CA PHE A 342 25.92 -23.86 21.07
C PHE A 342 26.02 -24.23 19.59
N LEU A 343 27.22 -24.20 19.00
CA LEU A 343 27.41 -24.63 17.61
C LEU A 343 27.21 -26.14 17.43
N THR A 344 27.59 -26.94 18.42
CA THR A 344 27.32 -28.39 18.41
C THR A 344 25.81 -28.66 18.44
N LYS A 345 25.06 -27.97 19.30
CA LYS A 345 23.58 -28.07 19.31
C LYS A 345 22.95 -27.66 17.97
N ALA A 346 23.43 -26.58 17.36
CA ALA A 346 22.94 -26.15 16.05
C ALA A 346 23.22 -27.20 14.96
N LEU A 347 24.42 -27.80 14.97
CA LEU A 347 24.80 -28.89 14.06
C LEU A 347 23.94 -30.14 14.27
N GLU A 348 23.72 -30.56 15.51
CA GLU A 348 22.88 -31.71 15.85
C GLU A 348 21.47 -31.55 15.28
N ILE A 349 20.89 -30.36 15.37
CA ILE A 349 19.57 -30.09 14.82
C ILE A 349 19.59 -30.08 13.29
N LYS A 350 20.56 -29.39 12.66
CA LYS A 350 20.69 -29.37 11.19
C LYS A 350 20.93 -30.74 10.58
N ALA A 351 21.68 -31.61 11.25
CA ALA A 351 21.96 -32.97 10.82
C ALA A 351 20.73 -33.89 10.82
N GLN A 352 19.61 -33.50 11.46
CA GLN A 352 18.37 -34.27 11.41
C GLN A 352 17.65 -34.16 10.06
N TYR A 353 17.90 -33.10 9.29
CA TYR A 353 17.17 -32.83 8.04
C TYR A 353 18.06 -32.48 6.84
N LEU A 354 19.36 -32.27 7.03
CA LEU A 354 20.33 -32.08 5.95
C LEU A 354 21.26 -33.30 5.84
N PRO A 355 21.62 -33.73 4.62
CA PRO A 355 22.55 -34.83 4.45
C PRO A 355 23.98 -34.42 4.87
N PRO A 356 24.85 -35.37 5.28
CA PRO A 356 26.19 -35.05 5.82
C PRO A 356 27.12 -34.30 4.86
N ASP A 357 26.88 -34.39 3.55
CA ASP A 357 27.62 -33.72 2.49
C ASP A 357 27.08 -32.31 2.17
N HIS A 358 26.02 -31.87 2.85
CA HIS A 358 25.46 -30.54 2.67
C HIS A 358 26.43 -29.44 3.11
N HIS A 359 26.54 -28.37 2.32
CA HIS A 359 27.49 -27.27 2.56
C HIS A 359 27.36 -26.66 3.96
N ASP A 360 26.13 -26.42 4.43
CA ASP A 360 25.91 -25.93 5.80
C ASP A 360 26.54 -26.84 6.86
N ILE A 361 26.41 -28.17 6.74
CA ILE A 361 26.97 -29.13 7.69
C ILE A 361 28.50 -29.05 7.72
N GLN A 362 29.12 -28.93 6.54
CA GLN A 362 30.57 -28.72 6.42
C GLN A 362 31.00 -27.42 7.12
N LEU A 363 30.25 -26.33 6.96
CA LEU A 363 30.54 -25.06 7.61
C LEU A 363 30.53 -25.17 9.15
N TYR A 364 29.59 -25.92 9.74
CA TYR A 364 29.62 -26.17 11.18
C TYR A 364 30.84 -26.97 11.60
N TYR A 365 31.24 -28.00 10.85
CA TYR A 365 32.46 -28.75 11.17
C TYR A 365 33.70 -27.85 11.16
N GLU A 366 33.83 -26.99 10.14
CA GLU A 366 34.91 -26.00 10.07
C GLU A 366 34.87 -25.02 11.25
N MET A 367 33.71 -24.46 11.56
CA MET A 367 33.54 -23.54 12.68
C MET A 367 33.91 -24.20 14.02
N ILE A 368 33.47 -25.44 14.23
CA ILE A 368 33.73 -26.21 15.44
C ILE A 368 35.22 -26.57 15.53
N GLU A 369 35.85 -27.01 14.44
CA GLU A 369 37.27 -27.33 14.40
C GLU A 369 38.14 -26.12 14.78
N VAL A 370 37.83 -24.94 14.21
CA VAL A 370 38.52 -23.69 14.54
C VAL A 370 38.39 -23.34 16.03
N ILE A 371 37.24 -23.62 16.64
CA ILE A 371 37.02 -23.38 18.07
C ILE A 371 37.76 -24.43 18.91
N CYS A 372 37.78 -25.70 18.51
CA CYS A 372 38.53 -26.76 19.19
C CYS A 372 40.02 -26.47 19.27
N GLN A 373 40.60 -25.80 18.27
CA GLN A 373 42.00 -25.37 18.30
C GLN A 373 42.28 -24.26 19.34
N LYS A 374 41.24 -23.58 19.84
CA LYS A 374 41.33 -22.49 20.82
C LYS A 374 40.89 -22.89 22.24
N LEU A 375 40.39 -24.11 22.41
CA LEU A 375 40.03 -24.72 23.70
C LEU A 375 41.26 -25.31 24.39
#